data_AF-A0A0W0D1N4-F1
#
_entry.id   AF-A0A0W0D1N4-F1
#
_cell.length_a   1.000
_cell.length_b   1.000
_cell.length_c   1.000
_cell.angle_alpha   90.00
_cell.angle_beta   90.00
_cell.angle_gamma   90.00
#
_symmetry.space_group_name_H-M   'P 1'
#
loop_
_entity.id
_entity.type
_entity.pdbx_description
1 polymer ?
#
loop_
_entity_poly.entity_id
_entity_poly.type
_entity_poly.pdbx_seq_one_letter_code
_entity_poly.pdbx_strand_id
1 'polypeptide(L)'
;MPSTSVRLGINYRLNSTLSWADEDEVYEPPNREIMQVPQKWSTYDYDLKEEIIEYLEWKQEDRWHEMSIPERRAAYYISFGEWGPRYTGQTKYDTSYVMLRALFNLILFSSAGMAFYNLKKDKEMKKKIADIDT
;
A
#
# COMPACT_ATOMS: atom_id res chain seq x y z
N MET A 1 -59.51 -54.18 -9.03
CA MET A 1 -58.63 -53.27 -8.26
C MET A 1 -57.28 -53.96 -8.09
N PRO A 2 -56.13 -53.26 -8.07
CA PRO A 2 -55.93 -51.85 -7.71
C PRO A 2 -55.28 -50.98 -8.80
N SER A 3 -55.48 -49.67 -8.61
CA SER A 3 -54.89 -48.56 -9.36
C SER A 3 -53.51 -48.23 -8.78
N THR A 4 -52.50 -48.17 -9.64
CA THR A 4 -51.11 -47.83 -9.29
C THR A 4 -50.98 -46.32 -9.17
N SER A 5 -50.83 -45.80 -7.95
CA SER A 5 -50.46 -44.40 -7.73
C SER A 5 -48.95 -44.27 -7.63
N VAL A 6 -48.33 -43.67 -8.64
CA VAL A 6 -46.92 -43.28 -8.63
C VAL A 6 -46.77 -42.07 -7.71
N ARG A 7 -46.20 -42.27 -6.51
CA ARG A 7 -45.79 -41.16 -5.64
C ARG A 7 -44.46 -40.60 -6.15
N LEU A 8 -44.50 -39.50 -6.91
CA LEU A 8 -43.33 -38.63 -7.08
C LEU A 8 -43.15 -37.81 -5.81
N GLY A 9 -42.57 -38.42 -4.79
CA GLY A 9 -42.11 -37.72 -3.60
C GLY A 9 -40.70 -37.20 -3.84
N ILE A 10 -40.56 -35.98 -4.36
CA ILE A 10 -39.31 -35.25 -4.19
C ILE A 10 -39.26 -34.84 -2.72
N ASN A 11 -38.53 -35.60 -1.91
CA ASN A 11 -38.24 -35.23 -0.53
C ASN A 11 -37.22 -34.09 -0.55
N TYR A 12 -37.68 -32.85 -0.64
CA TYR A 12 -36.86 -31.74 -0.17
C TYR A 12 -36.87 -31.82 1.36
N ARG A 13 -35.78 -32.35 1.94
CA ARG A 13 -35.51 -32.13 3.36
C ARG A 13 -35.12 -30.66 3.51
N LEU A 14 -36.08 -29.80 3.84
CA LEU A 14 -35.78 -28.47 4.33
C LEU A 14 -35.20 -28.62 5.73
N ASN A 15 -33.91 -28.92 5.81
CA ASN A 15 -33.11 -28.64 7.00
C ASN A 15 -32.79 -27.14 7.01
N SER A 16 -33.82 -26.29 7.02
CA SER A 16 -33.67 -24.87 7.27
C SER A 16 -33.78 -24.64 8.76
N THR A 17 -32.69 -24.91 9.48
CA THR A 17 -32.45 -24.24 10.75
C THR A 17 -32.33 -22.76 10.44
N LEU A 18 -33.31 -21.99 10.90
CA LEU A 18 -33.34 -20.53 10.87
C LEU A 18 -32.04 -20.01 11.54
N SER A 19 -31.09 -19.46 10.78
CA SER A 19 -29.75 -19.07 11.25
C SER A 19 -29.69 -17.66 11.88
N TRP A 20 -30.79 -17.17 12.46
CA TRP A 20 -30.73 -15.91 13.23
C TRP A 20 -30.09 -16.10 14.62
N ALA A 21 -29.62 -17.31 14.90
CA ALA A 21 -28.83 -17.71 16.05
C ALA A 21 -27.43 -18.21 15.62
N ASP A 22 -26.78 -17.53 14.66
CA ASP A 22 -25.31 -17.49 14.62
C ASP A 22 -24.89 -16.45 15.70
N GLU A 23 -25.10 -16.70 17.01
CA GLU A 23 -24.17 -17.39 17.91
C GLU A 23 -22.71 -17.04 17.62
N ASP A 24 -22.22 -16.05 18.37
CA ASP A 24 -20.81 -15.83 18.71
C ASP A 24 -19.82 -16.14 17.56
N GLU A 25 -19.61 -15.20 16.64
CA GLU A 25 -18.42 -15.25 15.78
C GLU A 25 -17.18 -15.28 16.70
N VAL A 26 -16.68 -16.48 16.95
CA VAL A 26 -15.47 -16.71 17.72
C VAL A 26 -14.36 -16.06 16.92
N TYR A 27 -13.92 -14.90 17.39
CA TYR A 27 -12.84 -14.15 16.78
C TYR A 27 -11.60 -15.06 16.66
N GLU A 28 -11.20 -15.34 15.41
CA GLU A 28 -9.99 -16.08 15.11
C GLU A 28 -8.86 -15.09 14.80
N PRO A 29 -7.84 -14.97 15.66
CA PRO A 29 -6.78 -14.00 15.44
C PRO A 29 -5.91 -14.35 14.21
N PRO A 30 -5.32 -13.35 13.55
CA PRO A 30 -4.49 -13.51 12.34
C PRO A 30 -3.10 -14.09 12.66
N ASN A 31 -3.07 -15.33 13.16
CA ASN A 31 -1.87 -15.98 13.70
C ASN A 31 -0.77 -16.18 12.65
N ARG A 32 -1.10 -16.43 11.38
CA ARG A 32 -0.11 -16.70 10.32
C ARG A 32 0.62 -15.42 9.90
N GLU A 33 -0.10 -14.32 9.92
CA GLU A 33 0.32 -12.98 9.53
C GLU A 33 1.21 -12.39 10.62
N ILE A 34 0.83 -12.55 11.90
CA ILE A 34 1.61 -12.13 13.07
C ILE A 34 3.05 -12.69 13.04
N MET A 35 3.22 -13.95 12.63
CA MET A 35 4.56 -14.57 12.53
C MET A 35 5.49 -13.89 11.49
N GLN A 36 4.92 -13.20 10.49
CA GLN A 36 5.64 -12.61 9.36
C GLN A 36 5.64 -11.08 9.37
N VAL A 37 5.13 -10.46 10.45
CA VAL A 37 5.08 -9.00 10.61
C VAL A 37 6.43 -8.33 10.28
N PRO A 38 7.59 -8.74 10.84
CA PRO A 38 8.84 -8.05 10.56
C PRO A 38 9.26 -8.03 9.08
N GLN A 39 8.82 -9.00 8.27
CA GLN A 39 9.21 -9.12 6.86
C GLN A 39 8.17 -8.53 5.91
N LYS A 40 6.89 -8.60 6.27
CA LYS A 40 5.77 -8.32 5.36
C LYS A 40 4.88 -7.16 5.80
N TRP A 41 5.19 -6.50 6.91
CA TRP A 41 4.40 -5.39 7.43
C TRP A 41 4.07 -4.32 6.38
N SER A 42 5.04 -3.92 5.56
CA SER A 42 4.82 -2.90 4.51
C SER A 42 3.85 -3.34 3.41
N THR A 43 3.68 -4.65 3.21
CA THR A 43 2.87 -5.24 2.13
C THR A 43 1.44 -5.54 2.57
N TYR A 44 1.19 -5.64 3.88
CA TYR A 44 -0.17 -5.84 4.38
C TYR A 44 -1.08 -4.66 4.05
N ASP A 45 -2.35 -4.98 3.84
CA ASP A 45 -3.39 -3.98 3.66
C ASP A 45 -3.59 -3.19 4.96
N TYR A 46 -4.24 -2.04 4.87
CA TYR A 46 -4.54 -1.20 6.03
C TYR A 46 -5.40 -1.95 7.05
N ASP A 47 -6.49 -2.59 6.61
CA ASP A 47 -7.44 -3.28 7.49
C ASP A 47 -6.75 -4.40 8.29
N LEU A 48 -5.92 -5.21 7.62
CA LEU A 48 -5.17 -6.28 8.27
C LEU A 48 -4.13 -5.74 9.26
N LYS A 49 -3.51 -4.59 8.97
CA LYS A 49 -2.58 -3.96 9.91
C LYS A 49 -3.31 -3.49 11.16
N GLU A 50 -4.47 -2.87 11.01
CA GLU A 50 -5.29 -2.40 12.12
C GLU A 50 -5.74 -3.56 12.99
N GLU A 51 -6.25 -4.64 12.38
CA GLU A 51 -6.64 -5.87 13.10
C GLU A 51 -5.48 -6.49 13.90
N ILE A 52 -4.28 -6.59 13.31
CA ILE A 52 -3.10 -7.12 14.01
C ILE A 52 -2.70 -6.22 15.19
N ILE A 53 -2.81 -4.90 15.04
CA ILE A 53 -2.49 -3.94 16.11
C ILE A 53 -3.50 -4.11 17.25
N GLU A 54 -4.80 -4.10 16.96
CA GLU A 54 -5.86 -4.27 17.96
C GLU A 54 -5.72 -5.60 18.71
N TYR A 55 -5.46 -6.70 17.98
CA TYR A 55 -5.22 -8.00 18.60
C TYR A 55 -4.03 -7.99 19.57
N LEU A 56 -2.91 -7.40 19.14
CA LEU A 56 -1.69 -7.35 19.95
C LEU A 56 -1.85 -6.39 21.13
N GLU A 57 -2.56 -5.28 20.98
CA GLU A 57 -2.89 -4.37 22.08
C GLU A 57 -3.76 -5.08 23.13
N TRP A 58 -4.83 -5.74 22.70
CA TRP A 58 -5.67 -6.54 23.59
C TRP A 58 -4.88 -7.62 24.33
N LYS A 59 -3.98 -8.34 23.63
CA LYS A 59 -3.11 -9.34 24.26
C LYS A 59 -2.06 -8.76 25.21
N GLN A 60 -1.64 -7.52 24.99
CA GLN A 60 -0.69 -6.82 25.87
C GLN A 60 -1.33 -6.32 27.16
N GLU A 61 -2.66 -6.20 27.24
CA GLU A 61 -3.36 -5.89 28.48
C GLU A 61 -3.35 -7.06 29.47
N ASP A 62 -3.22 -8.29 28.96
CA ASP A 62 -3.17 -9.51 29.76
C ASP A 62 -1.72 -9.89 30.16
N ARG A 63 -1.55 -11.08 30.73
CA ARG A 63 -0.25 -11.62 31.16
C ARG A 63 0.67 -11.86 29.96
N TRP A 64 1.75 -11.09 29.88
CA TRP A 64 2.75 -11.20 28.81
C TRP A 64 3.47 -12.55 28.74
N HIS A 65 3.43 -13.34 29.81
CA HIS A 65 3.99 -14.69 29.82
C HIS A 65 3.19 -15.67 28.96
N GLU A 66 1.93 -15.37 28.68
CA GLU A 66 1.03 -16.19 27.86
C GLU A 66 1.15 -15.86 26.37
N MET A 67 1.79 -14.73 26.03
CA MET A 67 2.07 -14.38 24.63
C MET A 67 3.12 -15.30 24.03
N SER A 68 2.85 -15.77 22.83
CA SER A 68 3.79 -16.59 22.08
C SER A 68 5.05 -15.78 21.74
N ILE A 69 6.17 -16.47 21.48
CA ILE A 69 7.41 -15.82 21.02
C ILE A 69 7.19 -14.98 19.73
N PRO A 70 6.48 -15.47 18.70
CA PRO A 70 6.25 -14.68 17.50
C PRO A 70 5.37 -13.45 17.77
N GLU A 71 4.35 -13.54 18.62
CA GLU A 71 3.53 -12.38 19.03
C GLU A 71 4.38 -11.30 19.72
N ARG A 72 5.25 -11.71 20.66
CA ARG A 72 6.14 -10.76 21.33
C ARG A 72 7.11 -10.09 20.36
N ARG A 73 7.60 -10.82 19.36
CA ARG A 73 8.45 -10.26 18.30
C ARG A 73 7.67 -9.30 17.40
N ALA A 74 6.43 -9.63 17.05
CA ALA A 74 5.56 -8.77 16.26
C ALA A 74 5.22 -7.48 17.02
N ALA A 75 4.82 -7.60 18.28
CA ALA A 75 4.62 -6.48 19.20
C ALA A 75 5.86 -5.56 19.25
N TYR A 76 7.05 -6.12 19.46
CA TYR A 76 8.29 -5.35 19.45
C TYR A 76 8.51 -4.61 18.11
N TYR A 77 8.26 -5.27 16.98
CA TYR A 77 8.39 -4.66 15.66
C TYR A 77 7.35 -3.55 15.42
N ILE A 78 6.12 -3.70 15.89
CA ILE A 78 5.10 -2.65 15.77
C ILE A 78 5.48 -1.45 16.63
N SER A 79 5.96 -1.65 17.86
CA SER A 79 6.35 -0.53 18.71
C SER A 79 7.62 0.19 18.24
N PHE A 80 8.66 -0.57 17.84
CA PHE A 80 10.01 -0.03 17.62
C PHE A 80 10.62 -0.32 16.24
N GLY A 81 9.94 -1.08 15.40
CA GLY A 81 10.43 -1.46 14.08
C GLY A 81 10.49 -0.30 13.09
N GLU A 82 11.18 -0.55 12.00
CA GLU A 82 11.36 0.35 10.87
C GLU A 82 10.07 0.39 10.02
N TRP A 83 9.08 1.14 10.47
CA TRP A 83 7.86 1.40 9.71
C TRP A 83 7.33 2.80 10.01
N GLY A 84 6.44 3.29 9.13
CA GLY A 84 5.90 4.64 9.25
C GLY A 84 7.02 5.70 9.21
N PRO A 85 6.99 6.72 10.08
CA PRO A 85 8.02 7.77 10.13
C PRO A 85 9.42 7.27 10.52
N ARG A 86 9.52 6.08 11.13
CA ARG A 86 10.78 5.49 11.60
C ARG A 86 11.49 4.66 10.52
N TYR A 87 10.87 4.50 9.36
CA TYR A 87 11.48 3.77 8.26
C TYR A 87 12.67 4.57 7.69
N THR A 88 13.89 4.07 7.90
CA THR A 88 15.14 4.67 7.41
C THR A 88 15.49 4.23 5.99
N GLY A 89 14.79 3.22 5.45
CA GLY A 89 14.90 2.85 4.05
C GLY A 89 14.54 4.02 3.15
N GLN A 90 15.20 4.10 1.99
CA GLN A 90 14.96 5.17 1.02
C GLN A 90 13.45 5.31 0.81
N THR A 91 12.90 6.43 1.26
CA THR A 91 11.54 6.85 0.93
C THR A 91 11.43 6.66 -0.57
N LYS A 92 10.53 5.77 -1.01
CA LYS A 92 10.25 5.56 -2.43
C LYS A 92 10.17 6.96 -3.03
N TYR A 93 11.13 7.32 -3.86
CA TYR A 93 11.18 8.67 -4.43
C TYR A 93 9.77 8.98 -4.90
N ASP A 94 9.17 10.07 -4.41
CA ASP A 94 7.86 10.47 -4.90
C ASP A 94 8.01 10.64 -6.40
N THR A 95 7.44 9.69 -7.14
CA THR A 95 7.57 9.59 -8.59
C THR A 95 7.15 10.91 -9.23
N SER A 96 6.18 11.59 -8.61
CA SER A 96 5.67 12.90 -9.00
C SER A 96 6.74 13.99 -8.83
N TYR A 97 7.41 14.02 -7.68
CA TYR A 97 8.50 14.96 -7.41
C TYR A 97 9.67 14.78 -8.38
N VAL A 98 10.09 13.53 -8.65
CA VAL A 98 11.20 13.25 -9.58
C VAL A 98 10.82 13.63 -11.00
N MET A 99 9.61 13.30 -11.44
CA MET A 99 9.12 13.64 -12.78
C MET A 99 9.02 15.15 -12.99
N LEU A 100 8.47 15.88 -12.01
CA LEU A 100 8.37 17.33 -12.07
C LEU A 100 9.74 17.99 -12.07
N ARG A 101 10.67 17.51 -11.25
CA ARG A 101 12.06 18.00 -11.22
C ARG A 101 12.75 17.78 -12.58
N ALA A 102 12.53 16.64 -13.21
CA ALA A 102 13.08 16.36 -14.54
C ALA A 102 12.50 17.30 -15.62
N LEU A 103 11.18 17.47 -15.65
CA LEU A 103 10.49 18.39 -16.55
C LEU A 103 10.97 19.83 -16.39
N PHE A 104 11.06 20.29 -15.14
CA PHE A 104 11.54 21.64 -14.82
C PHE A 104 12.96 21.87 -15.33
N ASN A 105 13.87 20.93 -15.08
CA ASN A 105 15.25 21.03 -15.56
C ASN A 105 15.30 21.03 -17.09
N LEU A 106 14.49 20.22 -17.76
CA LEU A 106 14.42 20.19 -19.24
C LEU A 106 14.03 21.55 -19.81
N ILE A 107 13.00 22.18 -19.24
CA ILE A 107 12.54 23.51 -19.65
C ILE A 107 13.63 24.55 -19.41
N LEU A 108 14.27 24.51 -18.24
CA LEU A 108 15.31 25.47 -17.86
C LEU A 108 16.52 25.40 -18.79
N PHE A 109 17.02 24.19 -19.08
CA PHE A 109 18.15 24.00 -20.00
C PHE A 109 17.78 24.32 -21.45
N SER A 110 16.57 23.96 -21.90
CA SER A 110 16.09 24.32 -23.24
C SER A 110 16.02 25.84 -23.44
N SER A 111 15.42 26.54 -22.48
CA SER A 111 15.33 28.00 -22.49
C SER A 111 16.70 28.67 -22.46
N ALA A 112 17.59 28.23 -21.56
CA ALA A 112 18.95 28.75 -21.49
C ALA A 112 19.71 28.53 -22.81
N GLY A 113 19.62 27.34 -23.40
CA GLY A 113 20.23 27.02 -24.69
C GLY A 113 19.75 27.95 -25.80
N MET A 114 18.44 28.19 -25.89
CA MET A 114 17.87 29.11 -26.88
C MET A 114 18.33 30.56 -26.67
N ALA A 115 18.42 31.01 -25.41
CA ALA A 115 18.93 32.34 -25.08
C ALA A 115 20.39 32.51 -25.53
N PHE A 116 21.26 31.54 -25.25
CA PHE A 116 22.66 31.57 -25.70
C PHE A 116 22.77 31.55 -27.23
N TYR A 117 21.94 30.75 -27.91
CA TYR A 117 21.91 30.70 -29.37
C TYR A 117 21.55 32.07 -29.99
N ASN A 118 20.49 32.70 -29.47
CA ASN A 118 20.05 34.02 -29.94
C ASN A 118 21.11 35.10 -29.71
N LEU A 119 21.76 35.11 -28.54
CA LEU A 119 22.84 36.07 -28.24
C LEU A 119 24.02 35.95 -29.20
N LYS A 120 24.39 34.72 -29.62
CA LYS A 120 25.46 34.52 -30.59
C LYS A 120 25.05 35.01 -31.98
N LYS A 121 23.83 34.68 -32.42
CA LYS A 121 23.30 35.11 -33.72
C LYS A 121 23.21 36.63 -33.81
N ASP A 122 22.76 37.30 -32.76
CA ASP A 122 22.68 38.76 -32.71
C ASP A 122 24.05 39.42 -32.83
N LYS A 123 25.09 38.85 -32.20
CA LYS A 123 26.47 39.33 -32.36
C LYS A 123 26.97 39.18 -33.80
N GLU A 124 26.67 38.07 -34.45
CA GLU A 124 27.04 37.83 -35.85
C GLU A 124 26.30 38.78 -36.81
N MET A 125 25.00 38.99 -36.61
CA MET A 125 24.23 39.93 -37.44
C MET A 125 24.71 41.37 -37.29
N LYS A 126 24.98 41.82 -36.05
CA LYS A 126 25.53 43.18 -35.81
C LYS A 126 26.87 43.39 -36.51
N LYS A 127 27.73 42.38 -36.57
CA LYS A 127 28.99 42.45 -37.33
C LYS A 127 28.74 42.60 -38.83
N LYS A 128 27.82 41.81 -39.40
CA LYS A 128 27.46 41.89 -40.82
C LYS A 128 26.87 43.25 -41.19
N ILE A 129 26.01 43.80 -40.34
CA ILE A 129 25.44 45.14 -40.55
C ILE A 129 26.55 46.19 -40.52
N ALA A 130 27.45 46.13 -39.54
CA ALA A 130 28.57 47.06 -39.44
C ALA A 130 29.53 47.00 -40.65
N ASP A 131 29.73 45.81 -41.24
CA ASP A 131 30.55 45.60 -42.44
C ASP A 131 29.90 46.17 -43.72
N ILE A 132 28.56 46.16 -43.80
CA ILE A 132 27.80 46.72 -44.93
C ILE A 132 27.78 48.26 -44.89
N ASP A 133 27.87 48.86 -43.71
CA ASP A 133 27.85 50.32 -43.52
C ASP A 133 29.23 51.00 -43.69
N THR A 134 30.31 50.23 -43.86
CA THR A 134 31.69 50.68 -44.17
C THR A 134 32.06 50.51 -45.62
#